data_AF-A0A925WWK7-F1
#
_entry.id   AF-A0A925WWK7-F1
#
_cell.length_a   1.000
_cell.length_b   1.000
_cell.length_c   1.000
_cell.angle_alpha   90.00
_cell.angle_beta   90.00
_cell.angle_gamma   90.00
#
_symmetry.space_group_name_H-M   'P 1'
#
loop_
_entity.id
_entity.type
_entity.pdbx_description
1 polymer ?
#
loop_
_entity_poly.entity_id
_entity_poly.type
_entity_poly.pdbx_seq_one_letter_code
_entity_poly.pdbx_strand_id
1 'polypeptide(L)'
;MTVNVVKLRSKLADTVNRVAYQGERVILERRGTGVAAIVSMEDLALIEKLEDEADAKAARKALEEMKRKKLKPIPWTKARKQLGL
;
A
#
# COMPACT_ATOMS: atom_id res chain seq x y z
N MET A 1 -15.08 9.55 4.39
CA MET A 1 -15.82 9.62 5.67
C MET A 1 -14.98 8.98 6.77
N THR A 2 -15.16 9.35 8.03
CA THR A 2 -14.40 8.79 9.15
C THR A 2 -15.33 8.11 10.15
N VAL A 3 -15.01 6.88 10.55
CA VAL A 3 -15.87 6.07 11.42
C VAL A 3 -15.05 5.42 12.54
N ASN A 4 -15.52 5.59 13.78
CA ASN A 4 -14.94 4.87 14.91
C ASN A 4 -15.18 3.35 14.76
N VAL A 5 -14.13 2.54 14.96
CA VAL A 5 -14.17 1.07 14.79
C VAL A 5 -15.29 0.41 15.59
N VAL A 6 -15.63 0.92 16.79
CA VAL A 6 -16.73 0.36 17.60
C VAL A 6 -18.08 0.58 16.92
N LYS A 7 -18.30 1.78 16.35
CA LYS A 7 -19.54 2.12 15.63
C LYS A 7 -19.66 1.39 14.29
N LEU A 8 -18.54 1.05 13.66
CA LEU A 8 -18.55 0.29 12.40
C LEU A 8 -19.17 -1.11 12.57
N ARG A 9 -18.97 -1.77 13.72
CA ARG A 9 -19.42 -3.16 13.93
C ARG A 9 -20.91 -3.36 13.65
N SER A 10 -21.75 -2.38 14.02
CA SER A 10 -23.20 -2.45 13.76
C SER A 10 -23.62 -1.99 12.36
N LYS A 11 -22.72 -1.40 11.57
CA LYS A 11 -22.99 -0.83 10.24
C LYS A 11 -22.07 -1.39 9.14
N LEU A 12 -21.40 -2.50 9.39
CA LEU A 12 -20.35 -3.00 8.50
C LEU A 12 -20.90 -3.35 7.12
N ALA A 13 -21.99 -4.13 7.04
CA ALA A 13 -22.58 -4.54 5.76
C ALA A 13 -23.02 -3.35 4.90
N ASP A 14 -23.71 -2.39 5.51
CA ASP A 14 -24.15 -1.16 4.85
C ASP A 14 -22.95 -0.30 4.39
N THR A 15 -21.91 -0.20 5.21
CA THR A 15 -20.67 0.49 4.84
C THR A 15 -19.97 -0.19 3.66
N VAL A 16 -19.86 -1.52 3.66
CA VAL A 16 -19.26 -2.28 2.55
C VAL A 16 -20.07 -2.08 1.27
N ASN A 17 -21.40 -2.09 1.34
CA ASN A 17 -22.24 -1.83 0.16
C ASN A 17 -22.04 -0.43 -0.41
N ARG A 18 -21.95 0.61 0.42
CA ARG A 18 -21.68 1.97 -0.04
C ARG A 18 -20.27 2.10 -0.64
N VAL A 19 -19.28 1.46 -0.06
CA VAL A 19 -17.93 1.42 -0.62
C VAL A 19 -17.93 0.71 -1.98
N ALA A 20 -18.59 -0.44 -2.08
CA ALA A 20 -18.58 -1.26 -3.29
C ALA A 20 -19.36 -0.63 -4.46
N TYR A 21 -20.49 0.03 -4.19
CA TYR A 21 -21.42 0.46 -5.23
C TYR A 21 -21.62 1.99 -5.34
N GLN A 22 -21.28 2.75 -4.29
CA GLN A 22 -21.42 4.20 -4.28
C GLN A 22 -20.06 4.93 -4.32
N GLY A 23 -18.96 4.18 -4.38
CA GLY A 23 -17.61 4.73 -4.43
C GLY A 23 -17.19 5.43 -3.13
N GLU A 24 -17.83 5.11 -2.01
CA GLU A 24 -17.44 5.69 -0.73
C GLU A 24 -16.06 5.20 -0.28
N ARG A 25 -15.24 6.09 0.29
CA ARG A 25 -13.97 5.74 0.96
C ARG A 25 -14.08 6.08 2.45
N VAL A 26 -13.84 5.09 3.30
CA VAL A 26 -14.07 5.22 4.75
C VAL A 26 -12.79 4.98 5.52
N ILE A 27 -12.39 5.96 6.34
CA ILE A 27 -11.28 5.87 7.28
C ILE A 27 -11.83 5.30 8.60
N LEU A 28 -11.16 4.27 9.10
CA LEU A 28 -11.45 3.65 10.38
C LEU A 28 -10.59 4.28 11.46
N GLU A 29 -11.20 4.70 12.56
CA GLU A 29 -10.49 5.32 13.66
C GLU A 29 -10.55 4.52 14.95
N ARG A 30 -9.43 4.52 15.67
CA ARG A 30 -9.33 4.05 17.05
C ARG A 30 -8.80 5.20 17.90
N ARG A 31 -9.58 5.61 18.91
CA ARG A 31 -9.25 6.72 19.83
C ARG A 31 -8.93 8.05 19.10
N GLY A 32 -9.63 8.34 18.00
CA GLY A 32 -9.43 9.56 17.20
C GLY A 32 -8.23 9.52 16.26
N THR A 33 -7.57 8.38 16.12
CA THR A 33 -6.48 8.18 15.15
C THR A 33 -6.94 7.24 14.04
N GLY A 34 -6.73 7.63 12.78
CA GLY A 34 -6.95 6.76 11.62
C GLY A 34 -6.01 5.55 11.66
N VAL A 35 -6.55 4.35 11.55
CA VAL A 35 -5.79 3.08 11.67
C VAL A 35 -5.92 2.18 10.45
N ALA A 36 -6.98 2.34 9.65
CA ALA A 36 -7.23 1.56 8.44
C ALA A 36 -8.22 2.31 7.54
N ALA A 37 -8.44 1.82 6.32
CA ALA A 37 -9.48 2.31 5.43
C ALA A 37 -10.20 1.15 4.74
N ILE A 38 -11.46 1.38 4.37
CA ILE A 38 -12.24 0.52 3.47
C ILE A 38 -12.44 1.29 2.18
N VAL A 39 -12.01 0.69 1.07
CA VAL A 39 -12.06 1.26 -0.28
C VAL A 39 -12.64 0.22 -1.24
N SER A 40 -13.08 0.68 -2.42
CA SER A 40 -13.59 -0.23 -3.45
C SER A 40 -12.47 -1.11 -4.01
N MET A 41 -12.83 -2.20 -4.69
CA MET A 41 -11.83 -3.05 -5.38
C MET A 41 -11.11 -2.30 -6.50
N GLU A 42 -11.78 -1.35 -7.15
CA GLU A 42 -11.17 -0.49 -8.17
C GLU A 42 -10.10 0.41 -7.57
N ASP A 43 -10.39 1.05 -6.43
CA ASP A 43 -9.43 1.88 -5.72
C ASP A 43 -8.25 1.06 -5.20
N LEU A 44 -8.50 -0.14 -4.68
CA LEU A 44 -7.44 -1.05 -4.24
C LEU A 44 -6.51 -1.40 -5.42
N ALA A 45 -7.06 -1.80 -6.56
CA ALA A 45 -6.28 -2.12 -7.75
C ALA A 45 -5.47 -0.91 -8.27
N LEU A 46 -6.03 0.29 -8.16
CA LEU A 46 -5.31 1.52 -8.49
C LEU A 46 -4.13 1.77 -7.54
N ILE A 47 -4.32 1.57 -6.24
CA ILE A 47 -3.25 1.72 -5.24
C ILE A 47 -2.12 0.72 -5.51
N GLU A 48 -2.45 -0.56 -5.69
CA GLU A 48 -1.46 -1.62 -5.99
C GLU A 48 -0.67 -1.30 -7.27
N LYS A 49 -1.35 -0.84 -8.32
CA LYS A 49 -0.69 -0.42 -9.56
C LYS A 49 0.28 0.74 -9.36
N LEU A 50 -0.11 1.75 -8.56
CA LEU A 50 0.75 2.88 -8.25
C LEU A 50 1.98 2.48 -7.45
N GLU A 51 1.85 1.51 -6.54
CA GLU A 51 2.97 0.92 -5.80
C GLU A 51 3.93 0.18 -6.74
N ASP A 52 3.42 -0.68 -7.63
CA ASP A 52 4.22 -1.38 -8.64
C ASP A 52 4.99 -0.40 -9.55
N GLU A 53 4.33 0.67 -10.01
CA GLU A 53 4.96 1.70 -10.84
C GLU A 53 6.06 2.45 -10.07
N ALA A 54 5.85 2.74 -8.78
CA ALA A 54 6.81 3.39 -7.93
C ALA A 54 8.06 2.52 -7.70
N ASP A 55 7.86 1.22 -7.43
CA ASP A 55 8.94 0.25 -7.25
C ASP A 55 9.74 0.05 -8.54
N ALA A 56 9.07 -0.10 -9.69
CA ALA A 56 9.73 -0.18 -10.98
C ALA A 56 10.58 1.09 -11.27
N LYS A 57 10.05 2.27 -10.93
CA LYS A 57 10.77 3.54 -11.07
C LYS A 57 11.98 3.61 -10.13
N ALA A 58 11.86 3.15 -8.90
CA ALA A 58 12.96 3.09 -7.95
C ALA A 58 14.07 2.14 -8.43
N ALA A 59 13.71 0.94 -8.91
CA ALA A 59 14.65 -0.02 -9.48
C ALA A 59 15.40 0.55 -10.69
N ARG A 60 14.69 1.20 -11.63
CA ARG A 60 15.31 1.86 -12.78
C ARG A 60 16.31 2.94 -12.35
N LYS A 61 15.94 3.79 -11.38
CA LYS A 61 16.85 4.82 -10.85
C LYS A 61 18.11 4.21 -10.22
N ALA A 62 17.97 3.14 -9.45
CA ALA A 62 19.11 2.44 -8.84
C ALA A 62 20.05 1.87 -9.91
N LEU A 63 19.52 1.26 -10.97
CA LEU A 63 20.32 0.76 -12.09
C LEU A 63 21.09 1.87 -12.81
N GLU A 64 20.44 3.01 -13.08
CA GLU A 64 21.09 4.16 -13.71
C GLU A 64 22.18 4.77 -12.82
N GLU A 65 21.94 4.85 -11.50
CA GLU A 65 22.96 5.28 -10.54
C GLU A 65 24.15 4.32 -10.51
N MET A 66 23.91 3.02 -10.51
CA MET A 66 24.97 2.00 -10.55
C MET A 66 25.80 2.12 -11.82
N LYS A 67 25.17 2.32 -12.98
CA LYS A 67 25.88 2.56 -14.25
C LYS A 67 26.73 3.83 -14.16
N ARG A 68 26.15 4.95 -13.71
CA ARG A 68 26.84 6.24 -13.57
C ARG A 68 28.06 6.13 -12.63
N LYS A 69 27.91 5.43 -11.52
CA LYS A 69 28.96 5.24 -10.50
C LYS A 69 29.85 4.01 -10.75
N LYS A 70 29.62 3.27 -11.83
CA LYS A 70 30.29 1.99 -12.16
C LYS A 70 30.26 0.97 -11.00
N LEU A 71 29.16 0.94 -10.25
CA LEU A 71 28.94 -0.01 -9.15
C LEU A 71 28.48 -1.37 -9.71
N LYS A 72 28.98 -2.46 -9.12
CA LYS A 72 28.53 -3.82 -9.44
C LYS A 72 27.41 -4.25 -8.49
N PRO A 73 26.40 -5.01 -8.96
CA PRO A 73 25.36 -5.58 -8.11
C PRO A 73 25.97 -6.50 -7.04
N ILE A 74 25.37 -6.52 -5.86
CA ILE A 74 25.69 -7.51 -4.83
C ILE A 74 24.95 -8.82 -5.19
N PRO A 75 25.64 -9.96 -5.29
CA PRO A 75 24.99 -11.24 -5.53
C PRO A 75 23.94 -11.56 -4.44
N TRP A 76 22.80 -12.12 -4.84
CA TRP A 76 21.69 -12.43 -3.92
C TRP A 76 22.12 -13.27 -2.71
N THR A 77 22.99 -14.27 -2.90
CA THR A 77 23.53 -15.10 -1.82
C THR A 77 24.25 -14.29 -0.73
N LYS A 78 24.97 -13.24 -1.12
CA LYS A 78 25.68 -12.34 -0.19
C LYS A 78 24.72 -11.36 0.48
N ALA A 79 23.80 -10.77 -0.28
CA ALA A 79 22.80 -9.84 0.25
C ALA A 79 21.90 -10.53 1.28
N ARG A 80 21.40 -11.73 0.96
CA ARG A 80 20.57 -12.56 1.85
C ARG A 80 21.27 -12.84 3.18
N LYS A 81 22.54 -13.27 3.15
CA LYS A 81 23.34 -13.51 4.36
C LYS A 81 23.53 -12.25 5.21
N GLN A 82 23.71 -11.08 4.59
CA GLN A 82 23.88 -9.80 5.30
C GLN A 82 22.57 -9.32 5.95
N LEU A 83 21.42 -9.63 5.36
CA LEU A 83 20.11 -9.21 5.83
C LEU A 83 19.46 -10.21 6.80
N GLY A 84 20.06 -11.38 7.03
CA GLY A 84 19.51 -12.41 7.93
C GLY A 84 18.26 -13.11 7.39
N LEU A 85 18.10 -13.15 6.06
CA LEU A 85 16.98 -13.79 5.35
C LEU A 85 17.31 -15.23 4.89
#